data_AF-A0A5K1AVD3-F1
#
_entry.id   AF-A0A5K1AVD3-F1
#
_cell.length_a   1.000
_cell.length_b   1.000
_cell.length_c   1.000
_cell.angle_alpha   90.00
_cell.angle_beta   90.00
_cell.angle_gamma   90.00
#
_symmetry.space_group_name_H-M   'P 1'
#
loop_
_entity.id
_entity.type
_entity.pdbx_description
1 polymer ?
#
loop_
_entity_poly.entity_id
_entity_poly.type
_entity_poly.pdbx_seq_one_letter_code
_entity_poly.pdbx_strand_id
1 'polypeptide(L)'
;KKFLTLLLADAGAGVTSIEINRKPHKLTVEGYVEPNKVVERVRKKTGKPAELWPYVPYKLVTQPYAAGTYDKKAPPGYVRDVAAVETPNPDETGLIEEQFTSAFSDENPNACTLM
;
A
#
# COMPACT_ATOMS: atom_id res chain seq x y z
N LYS A 1 3.22 -22.99 13.60
CA LYS A 1 3.46 -22.92 12.13
C LYS A 1 2.36 -23.68 11.40
N LYS A 2 2.14 -24.98 11.71
CA LYS A 2 1.02 -25.78 11.16
C LYS A 2 -0.40 -25.35 11.61
N PHE A 3 -0.55 -24.87 12.83
CA PHE A 3 -1.88 -24.54 13.38
C PHE A 3 -2.59 -23.42 12.62
N LEU A 4 -1.86 -22.36 12.27
CA LEU A 4 -2.43 -21.20 11.59
C LEU A 4 -2.67 -21.46 10.10
N THR A 5 -1.80 -22.25 9.45
CA THR A 5 -1.95 -22.69 8.06
C THR A 5 -3.17 -23.58 7.88
N LEU A 6 -3.37 -24.57 8.75
CA LEU A 6 -4.58 -25.40 8.72
C LEU A 6 -5.86 -24.59 8.97
N LEU A 7 -5.82 -23.62 9.89
CA LEU A 7 -6.98 -22.81 10.23
C LEU A 7 -7.40 -21.82 9.13
N LEU A 8 -6.44 -21.36 8.32
CA LEU A 8 -6.69 -20.49 7.17
C LEU A 8 -6.91 -21.27 5.87
N ALA A 9 -6.51 -22.54 5.79
CA ALA A 9 -6.87 -23.42 4.67
C ALA A 9 -8.38 -23.72 4.65
N ASP A 10 -9.03 -23.75 5.81
CA ASP A 10 -10.49 -23.82 5.95
C ASP A 10 -11.17 -22.45 5.67
N ALA A 11 -10.41 -21.40 5.34
CA ALA A 11 -10.96 -20.04 5.21
C ALA A 11 -11.89 -19.84 4.01
N GLY A 12 -12.03 -20.85 3.15
CA GLY A 12 -12.86 -20.83 1.95
C GLY A 12 -12.05 -21.38 0.79
N ALA A 13 -12.75 -22.01 -0.17
CA ALA A 13 -12.20 -22.78 -1.29
C ALA A 13 -11.32 -21.99 -2.30
N GLY A 14 -10.66 -20.91 -1.89
CA GLY A 14 -9.84 -20.04 -2.73
C GLY A 14 -8.42 -19.79 -2.24
N VAL A 15 -8.02 -20.25 -1.04
CA VAL A 15 -6.63 -20.06 -0.55
C VAL A 15 -5.69 -21.05 -1.21
N THR A 16 -4.69 -20.53 -1.92
CA THR A 16 -3.69 -21.32 -2.65
C THR A 16 -2.42 -21.52 -1.83
N SER A 17 -1.94 -20.47 -1.17
CA SER A 17 -0.70 -20.52 -0.38
C SER A 17 -0.78 -19.60 0.83
N ILE A 18 -0.09 -19.97 1.91
CA ILE A 18 0.00 -19.19 3.15
C ILE A 18 1.45 -19.16 3.62
N GLU A 19 2.02 -17.97 3.71
CA GLU A 19 3.38 -17.75 4.19
C GLU A 19 3.36 -16.99 5.52
N ILE A 20 4.16 -17.43 6.50
CA ILE A 20 4.19 -16.85 7.85
C ILE A 20 5.61 -16.38 8.17
N ASN A 21 5.77 -15.06 8.25
CA ASN A 21 7.00 -14.37 8.55
C ASN A 21 6.98 -13.86 10.00
N ARG A 22 7.68 -14.57 10.89
CA ARG A 22 7.66 -14.28 12.34
C ARG A 22 8.40 -12.99 12.72
N LYS A 23 9.49 -12.66 12.01
CA LYS A 23 10.32 -11.48 12.31
C LYS A 23 9.50 -10.16 12.23
N PRO A 24 8.81 -9.88 11.12
CA PRO A 24 7.90 -8.74 11.04
C PRO A 24 6.47 -9.04 11.54
N HIS A 25 6.21 -10.22 12.13
CA HIS A 25 4.85 -10.70 12.45
C HIS A 25 3.86 -10.60 11.27
N LYS A 26 4.35 -10.84 10.05
CA LYS A 26 3.60 -10.74 8.80
C LYS A 26 3.04 -12.10 8.40
N LEU A 27 1.80 -12.11 7.92
CA LEU A 27 1.16 -13.25 7.30
C LEU A 27 0.75 -12.87 5.87
N THR A 28 1.19 -13.68 4.91
CA THR A 28 0.84 -13.52 3.50
C THR A 28 -0.14 -14.64 3.13
N VAL A 29 -1.29 -14.28 2.55
CA VAL A 29 -2.25 -15.23 1.99
C VAL A 29 -2.31 -14.98 0.49
N GLU A 30 -2.15 -16.03 -0.29
CA GLU A 30 -2.33 -16.01 -1.74
C GLU A 30 -3.56 -16.83 -2.09
N GLY A 31 -4.44 -16.27 -2.92
CA GLY A 31 -5.68 -16.93 -3.32
C GLY A 31 -6.81 -15.96 -3.64
N TYR A 32 -7.94 -16.50 -4.08
CA TYR A 32 -9.15 -15.74 -4.33
C TYR A 32 -9.96 -15.58 -3.03
N VAL A 33 -9.57 -14.58 -2.22
CA VAL A 33 -10.19 -14.30 -0.92
C VAL A 33 -10.32 -12.81 -0.68
N GLU A 34 -11.37 -12.41 0.05
CA GLU A 34 -11.56 -11.03 0.48
C GLU A 34 -10.65 -10.69 1.67
N PRO A 35 -9.81 -9.63 1.59
CA PRO A 35 -8.85 -9.28 2.65
C PRO A 35 -9.49 -9.02 4.02
N ASN A 36 -10.65 -8.35 4.05
CA ASN A 36 -11.35 -8.00 5.29
C ASN A 36 -11.81 -9.25 6.06
N LYS A 37 -12.35 -10.25 5.34
CA LYS A 37 -12.75 -11.53 5.93
C LYS A 37 -11.56 -12.29 6.50
N VAL A 38 -10.40 -12.23 5.84
CA VAL A 38 -9.16 -12.86 6.33
C VAL A 38 -8.74 -12.22 7.65
N VAL A 39 -8.69 -10.89 7.73
CA VAL A 39 -8.29 -10.18 8.95
C VAL A 39 -9.23 -10.49 10.11
N GLU A 40 -10.55 -10.44 9.90
CA GLU A 40 -11.54 -10.74 10.94
C GLU A 40 -11.38 -12.16 11.49
N ARG A 41 -11.16 -13.14 10.62
CA ARG A 41 -10.92 -14.53 11.04
C ARG A 41 -9.60 -14.69 11.78
N VAL A 42 -8.53 -14.04 11.33
CA VAL A 42 -7.23 -14.06 12.02
C VAL A 42 -7.38 -13.51 13.43
N ARG A 43 -8.12 -12.41 13.61
CA ARG A 43 -8.46 -11.85 14.93
C ARG A 43 -9.23 -12.86 15.78
N LYS A 44 -10.31 -13.46 15.26
CA LYS A 44 -11.15 -14.44 15.96
C LYS A 44 -10.37 -15.69 16.40
N LYS A 45 -9.46 -16.20 15.56
CA LYS A 45 -8.71 -17.43 15.83
C LYS A 45 -7.48 -17.20 16.71
N THR A 46 -6.79 -16.09 16.52
CA THR A 46 -5.53 -15.80 17.24
C THR A 46 -5.78 -15.04 18.53
N GLY A 47 -6.94 -14.37 18.67
CA GLY A 47 -7.26 -13.47 19.78
C GLY A 47 -6.39 -12.22 19.83
N LYS A 48 -5.63 -11.93 18.77
CA LYS A 48 -4.70 -10.82 18.67
C LYS A 48 -5.20 -9.79 17.65
N PRO A 49 -4.87 -8.50 17.84
CA PRO A 49 -5.13 -7.50 16.81
C PRO A 49 -4.36 -7.88 15.54
N ALA A 50 -5.06 -7.85 14.41
CA ALA A 50 -4.48 -8.06 13.09
C ALA A 50 -5.00 -6.96 12.18
N GLU A 51 -4.13 -6.36 11.38
CA GLU A 51 -4.45 -5.30 10.44
C GLU A 51 -3.90 -5.67 9.06
N LEU A 52 -4.44 -5.05 8.01
CA LEU A 52 -3.89 -5.20 6.67
C LEU A 52 -2.48 -4.62 6.65
N TRP A 53 -1.58 -5.29 5.94
CA TRP A 53 -0.20 -4.85 5.85
C TRP A 53 -0.13 -3.55 5.02
N PRO A 54 0.33 -2.43 5.59
CA PRO A 54 0.18 -1.11 4.97
C PRO A 54 1.26 -0.78 3.94
N TYR A 55 2.24 -1.67 3.74
CA TYR A 55 3.38 -1.39 2.88
C TYR A 55 3.35 -2.23 1.60
N VAL A 56 3.48 -1.56 0.46
CA VAL A 56 3.52 -2.16 -0.87
C VAL A 56 4.92 -2.04 -1.49
N PRO A 57 5.30 -2.98 -2.37
CA PRO A 57 6.55 -2.89 -3.11
C PRO A 57 6.65 -1.60 -3.92
N TYR A 58 7.82 -0.96 -3.88
CA TYR A 58 8.11 0.29 -4.59
C TYR A 58 7.72 0.29 -6.08
N LYS A 59 7.90 -0.85 -6.76
CA LYS A 59 7.64 -0.99 -8.21
C LYS A 59 6.16 -0.97 -8.60
N LEU A 60 5.25 -1.16 -7.65
CA LEU A 60 3.81 -1.21 -7.90
C LEU A 60 3.11 0.13 -7.66
N VAL A 61 3.84 1.12 -7.13
CA VAL A 61 3.30 2.44 -6.83
C VAL A 61 3.60 3.37 -8.00
N THR A 62 2.56 4.04 -8.52
CA THR A 62 2.68 4.97 -9.66
C THR A 62 3.60 6.16 -9.33
N GLN A 63 3.52 6.68 -8.10
CA GLN A 63 4.30 7.83 -7.63
C GLN A 63 5.00 7.52 -6.30
N PRO A 64 6.07 6.72 -6.31
CA PRO A 64 6.70 6.26 -5.07
C PRO A 64 7.49 7.36 -4.33
N TYR A 65 7.71 8.52 -4.96
CA TYR A 65 8.38 9.68 -4.38
C TYR A 65 7.41 10.75 -3.85
N ALA A 66 6.10 10.55 -3.95
CA ALA A 66 5.12 11.51 -3.46
C ALA A 66 5.24 11.70 -1.94
N ALA A 67 5.03 12.93 -1.48
CA ALA A 67 5.05 13.27 -0.06
C ALA A 67 4.03 12.42 0.72
N GLY A 68 4.46 11.76 1.79
CA GLY A 68 3.62 10.83 2.58
C GLY A 68 3.79 9.34 2.24
N THR A 69 4.37 9.02 1.09
CA THR A 69 4.61 7.63 0.64
C THR A 69 5.81 6.99 1.34
N TYR A 70 6.83 7.78 1.66
CA TYR A 70 8.03 7.30 2.35
C TYR A 70 7.84 7.25 3.87
N ASP A 71 7.91 6.05 4.44
CA ASP A 71 7.90 5.82 5.88
C ASP A 71 9.21 5.19 6.34
N LYS A 72 9.86 5.79 7.34
CA LYS A 72 11.11 5.28 7.93
C LYS A 72 10.94 3.91 8.60
N LYS A 73 9.71 3.49 8.90
CA LYS A 73 9.39 2.17 9.47
C LYS A 73 9.25 1.08 8.40
N ALA A 74 9.16 1.44 7.12
CA ALA A 74 9.00 0.50 6.04
C ALA A 74 10.29 -0.32 5.82
N PRO A 75 10.19 -1.62 5.51
CA PRO A 75 11.34 -2.41 5.05
C PRO A 75 11.97 -1.82 3.78
N PRO A 76 13.26 -2.08 3.51
CA PRO A 76 13.90 -1.62 2.28
C PRO A 76 13.16 -2.15 1.05
N GLY A 77 12.86 -1.27 0.10
CA GLY A 77 12.11 -1.58 -1.13
C GLY A 77 10.58 -1.58 -0.98
N TYR A 78 10.07 -1.20 0.19
CA TYR A 78 8.65 -1.02 0.45
C TYR A 78 8.34 0.44 0.79
N VAL A 79 7.16 0.90 0.36
CA VAL A 79 6.62 2.23 0.65
C VAL A 79 5.21 2.09 1.22
N ARG A 80 4.68 3.11 1.89
CA ARG A 80 3.28 3.08 2.34
C ARG A 80 2.35 3.08 1.15
N ASP A 81 1.30 2.29 1.26
CA ASP A 81 0.19 2.34 0.31
C ASP A 81 -0.65 3.59 0.59
N VAL A 82 -0.38 4.66 -0.18
CA VAL A 82 -1.14 5.91 -0.14
C VAL A 82 -2.52 5.79 -0.82
N ALA A 83 -2.80 4.71 -1.56
CA ALA A 83 -4.13 4.46 -2.10
C ALA A 83 -5.09 3.86 -1.05
N ALA A 84 -4.55 3.20 -0.02
CA ALA A 84 -5.33 2.60 1.07
C ALA A 84 -5.62 3.58 2.22
N VAL A 85 -4.97 4.75 2.23
CA VAL A 85 -5.22 5.85 3.17
C VAL A 85 -5.97 6.92 2.39
N GLU A 86 -7.26 7.05 2.63
CA GLU A 86 -8.04 8.19 2.14
C GLU A 86 -7.34 9.47 2.62
N THR A 87 -6.74 10.23 1.68
CA THR A 87 -6.02 11.52 1.75
C THR A 87 -4.48 11.48 1.67
N PRO A 88 -3.85 12.36 0.86
CA PRO A 88 -4.39 13.50 0.10
C PRO A 88 -4.67 13.16 -1.37
N ASN A 89 -5.49 13.98 -2.02
CA ASN A 89 -5.91 13.79 -3.41
C ASN A 89 -4.67 13.55 -4.32
N PRO A 90 -4.68 12.53 -5.21
CA PRO A 90 -3.65 12.42 -6.25
C PRO A 90 -3.60 13.66 -7.15
N ASP A 91 -4.67 14.46 -7.15
CA ASP A 91 -4.79 15.73 -7.85
C ASP A 91 -3.80 16.81 -7.37
N GLU A 92 -3.36 16.80 -6.10
CA GLU A 92 -2.42 17.82 -5.60
C GLU A 92 -1.01 17.63 -6.16
N THR A 93 -0.57 16.40 -6.40
CA THR A 93 0.80 16.17 -6.91
C THR A 93 0.87 16.38 -8.42
N GLY A 94 -0.18 15.99 -9.15
CA GLY A 94 -0.34 16.33 -10.57
C GLY A 94 -0.42 17.85 -10.80
N LEU A 95 -1.15 18.58 -9.95
CA LEU A 95 -1.20 20.04 -9.99
C LEU A 95 0.18 20.68 -9.82
N ILE A 96 1.03 20.15 -8.92
CA ILE A 96 2.37 20.69 -8.72
C ILE A 96 3.24 20.45 -9.97
N GLU A 97 3.22 19.24 -10.55
CA GLU A 97 3.97 18.95 -11.78
C GLU A 97 3.48 19.77 -12.98
N GLU A 98 2.15 19.96 -13.12
CA GLU A 98 1.54 20.81 -14.14
C GLU A 98 1.88 22.29 -13.95
N GLN A 99 1.94 22.78 -12.71
CA GLN A 99 2.36 24.14 -12.40
C GLN A 99 3.83 24.38 -12.77
N PHE A 100 4.73 23.45 -12.46
CA PHE A 100 6.13 23.56 -12.88
C PHE A 100 6.29 23.45 -14.40
N THR A 101 5.54 22.57 -15.06
CA THR A 101 5.60 22.41 -16.52
C THR A 101 5.03 23.63 -17.26
N SER A 102 3.94 24.21 -16.74
CA SER A 102 3.32 25.41 -17.30
C SER A 102 4.08 26.70 -17.01
N ALA A 103 4.90 26.76 -15.96
CA ALA A 103 5.78 27.90 -15.67
C ALA A 103 6.90 28.09 -16.70
N PHE A 104 7.29 27.03 -17.42
CA PHE A 104 8.28 27.08 -18.50
C PHE A 104 7.67 26.89 -19.90
N SER A 105 6.34 26.92 -20.01
CA SER A 105 5.66 26.74 -21.29
C SER A 105 5.63 28.05 -22.09
N ASP A 106 6.32 28.05 -23.24
CA ASP A 106 6.40 29.18 -24.19
C ASP A 106 5.02 29.59 -24.75
N GLU A 107 4.06 28.65 -24.77
CA GLU A 107 2.69 28.86 -25.27
C GLU A 107 1.76 29.54 -24.24
N ASN A 108 2.20 29.70 -22.98
CA ASN A 108 1.44 30.40 -21.95
C ASN A 108 1.91 31.87 -21.85
N PRO A 109 1.15 32.85 -22.37
CA PRO A 109 1.54 34.26 -22.33
C PRO A 109 1.61 34.85 -20.91
N ASN A 110 1.11 34.14 -19.90
CA ASN A 110 1.22 34.50 -18.49
C ASN A 110 2.41 33.82 -17.77
N ALA A 111 3.17 32.93 -18.42
CA ALA A 111 4.30 32.21 -17.82
C ALA A 111 5.62 33.01 -17.80
N CYS A 112 5.74 34.09 -18.59
CA CYS A 112 6.91 34.96 -18.54
C CYS A 112 6.89 35.87 -17.30
N THR A 113 7.35 35.35 -16.17
CA THR A 113 7.76 36.16 -15.03
C THR A 113 9.25 36.44 -15.16
N LEU A 114 9.64 37.69 -15.42
CA LEU A 114 11.04 38.12 -15.40
C LEU A 114 11.64 37.86 -14.00
N MET A 115 12.67 37.01 -13.94
CA MET A 115 13.60 36.91 -12.80
C MET A 115 14.72 37.93 -12.92
#